data_AF-A0A848Y6W6-F1
#
_entry.id   AF-A0A848Y6W6-F1
#
_cell.length_a   1.000
_cell.length_b   1.000
_cell.length_c   1.000
_cell.angle_alpha   90.00
_cell.angle_beta   90.00
_cell.angle_gamma   90.00
#
_symmetry.space_group_name_H-M   'P 1'
#
loop_
_entity.id
_entity.type
_entity.pdbx_description
1 polymer ?
#
loop_
_entity_poly.entity_id
_entity_poly.type
_entity_poly.pdbx_seq_one_letter_code
_entity_poly.pdbx_strand_id
1 'polypeptide(L)' 'MANEGKVALVTGAGTGVGRATANAFLKDGYSVVLTGRRK' A
#
# COMPACT_ATOMS: atom_id res chain seq x y z
N MET A 1 0.46 8.92 14.33
CA MET A 1 1.46 8.65 13.26
C MET A 1 1.43 9.82 12.26
N ALA A 2 2.51 10.15 11.55
CA ALA A 2 2.59 11.37 10.73
C ALA A 2 1.60 11.43 9.54
N ASN A 3 1.06 10.29 9.11
CA ASN A 3 0.23 10.17 7.90
C ASN A 3 -1.15 9.53 8.13
N GLU A 4 -1.63 9.48 9.38
CA GLU A 4 -3.01 9.06 9.70
C GLU A 4 -4.05 9.86 8.91
N GLY A 5 -4.99 9.15 8.27
CA GLY A 5 -6.06 9.73 7.46
C GLY A 5 -5.74 9.96 5.98
N LYS A 6 -4.48 9.76 5.55
CA LYS A 6 -4.12 9.79 4.12
C LYS A 6 -4.42 8.45 3.44
N VAL A 7 -4.78 8.52 2.16
CA VAL A 7 -5.05 7.34 1.33
C VAL A 7 -3.97 7.17 0.26
N ALA A 8 -3.42 5.96 0.12
CA ALA A 8 -2.45 5.62 -0.92
C ALA A 8 -3.01 4.51 -1.83
N LEU A 9 -3.00 4.74 -3.15
CA LEU A 9 -3.30 3.73 -4.16
C LEU A 9 -2.01 3.07 -4.65
N VAL A 10 -1.86 1.77 -4.43
CA VAL A 10 -0.70 1.00 -4.87
C VAL A 10 -1.09 0.02 -5.95
N THR A 11 -0.57 0.21 -7.15
CA THR A 11 -0.76 -0.71 -8.28
C THR A 11 0.31 -1.79 -8.31
N GLY A 12 -0.02 -2.97 -8.84
CA GLY A 12 0.89 -4.12 -8.80
C GLY A 12 1.19 -4.60 -7.38
N ALA A 13 0.31 -4.33 -6.41
CA ALA A 13 0.55 -4.57 -4.99
C ALA A 13 0.58 -6.07 -4.60
N GLY A 14 0.27 -6.95 -5.55
CA GLY A 14 0.19 -8.39 -5.30
C GLY A 14 1.53 -9.05 -4.98
N THR A 15 2.66 -8.60 -5.53
CA THR A 15 3.98 -9.27 -5.35
C THR A 15 5.14 -8.26 -5.39
N GLY A 16 6.34 -8.71 -5.02
CA GLY A 16 7.59 -7.96 -5.19
C GLY A 16 7.55 -6.56 -4.57
N VAL A 17 8.03 -5.57 -5.32
CA VAL A 17 8.14 -4.17 -4.87
C VAL A 17 6.78 -3.60 -4.49
N GLY A 18 5.73 -3.82 -5.28
CA GLY A 18 4.40 -3.28 -4.98
C GLY A 18 3.87 -3.76 -3.62
N ARG A 19 4.09 -5.04 -3.27
CA ARG A 19 3.72 -5.58 -1.96
C ARG A 19 4.52 -4.94 -0.82
N ALA A 20 5.84 -4.78 -1.02
CA ALA A 20 6.69 -4.13 -0.03
C ALA A 20 6.29 -2.66 0.20
N THR A 21 5.97 -1.94 -0.87
CA THR A 21 5.49 -0.55 -0.83
C THR A 21 4.16 -0.43 -0.09
N ALA A 22 3.18 -1.29 -0.37
CA ALA A 22 1.90 -1.29 0.35
C ALA A 22 2.10 -1.50 1.85
N ASN A 23 2.96 -2.45 2.23
CA ASN A 23 3.29 -2.70 3.64
C ASN A 23 3.99 -1.51 4.31
N ALA A 24 4.86 -0.80 3.60
CA ALA A 24 5.51 0.39 4.13
C ALA A 24 4.50 1.52 4.41
N PHE A 25 3.57 1.77 3.49
CA PHE A 25 2.51 2.77 3.69
C PHE A 25 1.58 2.42 4.85
N LEU A 26 1.20 1.15 5.00
CA LEU A 26 0.39 0.70 6.13
C LEU A 26 1.11 0.95 7.47
N LYS A 27 2.41 0.65 7.56
CA LYS A 27 3.22 0.93 8.76
C LYS A 27 3.33 2.41 9.08
N ASP A 28 3.29 3.26 8.07
CA ASP A 28 3.36 4.72 8.21
C ASP A 28 1.98 5.37 8.50
N GLY A 29 0.93 4.55 8.65
CA GLY A 29 -0.40 4.99 9.09
C GLY A 29 -1.36 5.37 7.97
N TYR A 30 -1.04 5.03 6.71
CA TYR A 30 -1.95 5.25 5.60
C TYR A 30 -3.06 4.20 5.56
N SER A 31 -4.22 4.62 5.07
CA SER A 31 -5.20 3.72 4.47
C SER A 31 -4.73 3.37 3.06
N VAL A 32 -4.55 2.09 2.75
CA VAL A 32 -3.96 1.66 1.47
C VAL A 32 -4.98 0.92 0.61
N VAL A 33 -5.15 1.35 -0.64
CA VAL A 33 -5.94 0.67 -1.67
C VAL A 33 -4.99 -0.12 -2.57
N LEU A 34 -5.27 -1.40 -2.74
CA LEU A 34 -4.41 -2.33 -3.49
C LEU A 34 -5.04 -2.63 -4.85
N THR A 35 -4.25 -2.55 -5.92
CA THR A 35 -4.66 -3.07 -7.23
C THR A 35 -3.65 -4.07 -7.76
N GLY A 36 -4.15 -5.15 -8.34
CA GLY A 36 -3.34 -6.24 -8.86
C GLY A 36 -4.15 -7.12 -9.80
N ARG A 37 -3.48 -7.74 -10.78
CA ARG A 37 -4.10 -8.67 -11.74
C ARG A 37 -3.94 -10.14 -11.36
N ARG A 38 -3.15 -10.42 -10.33
CA ARG A 38 -2.78 -11.77 -9.88
C ARG A 38 -3.17 -11.91 -8.41
N LYS A 39 -3.65 -13.11 -8.04
CA LYS A 39 -3.91 -13.48 -6.64
C LYS A 39 -2.58 -13.68 -5.91
#